data_AF-A0A495T2B9-F1
#
_entry.id   AF-A0A495T2B9-F1
#
_cell.length_a   1.000
_cell.length_b   1.000
_cell.length_c   1.000
_cell.angle_alpha   90.00
_cell.angle_beta   90.00
_cell.angle_gamma   90.00
#
_symmetry.space_group_name_H-M   'P 1'
#
loop_
_entity.id
_entity.type
_entity.pdbx_description
1 polymer ?
#
loop_
_entity_poly.entity_id
_entity_poly.type
_entity_poly.pdbx_seq_one_letter_code
_entity_poly.pdbx_strand_id
1 'polypeptide(L)'
;MSLLGTRNHIDCADVVPVAPFRCMSYLRQEEIVKRDMNLALAILKTLEENKSPHLSEFDIESALKDAFDVSNRGVWYQLNLLADANLVRSMGSDWRLTWDGHEFLKSAVPNTFEDT
;
A
#
# COMPACT_ATOMS: atom_id res chain seq x y z
N MET A 1 -32.12 23.38 -10.57
CA MET A 1 -31.64 22.42 -9.56
C MET A 1 -30.13 22.34 -9.69
N SER A 2 -29.41 23.05 -8.82
CA SER A 2 -27.95 23.02 -8.77
C SER A 2 -27.56 22.63 -7.35
N LEU A 3 -26.99 21.44 -7.18
CA LEU A 3 -26.44 21.00 -5.90
C LEU A 3 -25.03 21.56 -5.77
N LEU A 4 -24.88 22.55 -4.90
CA LEU A 4 -23.63 22.84 -4.21
C LEU A 4 -23.28 21.68 -3.28
N GLY A 5 -21.99 21.40 -3.11
CA GLY A 5 -21.51 20.46 -2.11
C GLY A 5 -20.00 20.40 -2.08
N THR A 6 -19.37 21.50 -1.70
CA THR A 6 -17.94 21.65 -1.41
C THR A 6 -17.42 20.54 -0.50
N ARG A 7 -16.29 19.92 -0.89
CA ARG A 7 -15.49 19.01 -0.07
C ARG A 7 -15.10 19.69 1.25
N ASN A 8 -15.69 19.25 2.36
CA ASN A 8 -15.26 19.65 3.69
C ASN A 8 -13.96 18.91 4.03
N HIS A 9 -12.84 19.63 3.96
CA HIS A 9 -11.64 19.33 4.72
C HIS A 9 -11.98 19.62 6.19
N ILE A 10 -12.23 18.58 6.99
CA ILE A 10 -12.56 18.75 8.41
C ILE A 10 -11.24 18.90 9.16
N ASP A 11 -10.96 20.12 9.61
CA ASP A 11 -9.83 20.46 10.45
C ASP A 11 -10.10 19.95 11.87
N CYS A 12 -9.16 19.17 12.44
CA CYS A 12 -9.31 18.52 13.75
C CYS A 12 -9.33 19.51 14.94
N ALA A 13 -9.26 20.83 14.68
CA ALA A 13 -9.20 21.87 15.70
C ALA A 13 -10.56 22.31 16.26
N ASP A 14 -11.68 22.04 15.58
CA ASP A 14 -13.00 22.59 15.94
C ASP A 14 -13.88 21.68 16.83
N VAL A 15 -13.38 20.56 17.34
CA VAL A 15 -14.17 19.63 18.17
C VAL A 15 -13.71 19.65 19.63
N VAL A 16 -14.31 20.52 20.43
CA VAL A 16 -14.24 20.50 21.90
C VAL A 16 -15.26 19.47 22.45
N PRO A 17 -15.00 18.77 23.57
CA PRO A 17 -14.03 17.72 23.80
C PRO A 17 -14.78 16.38 23.99
N VAL A 18 -15.47 15.87 22.96
CA VAL A 18 -16.19 14.59 23.09
C VAL A 18 -15.34 13.46 22.48
N ALA A 19 -14.61 12.80 23.38
CA ALA A 19 -13.87 11.55 23.19
C ALA A 19 -12.52 11.64 22.43
N PRO A 20 -11.38 11.82 23.14
CA PRO A 20 -10.05 11.56 22.59
C PRO A 20 -9.92 10.17 21.93
N PHE A 21 -10.75 9.21 22.33
CA PHE A 21 -10.76 7.86 21.77
C PHE A 21 -11.18 7.78 20.30
N ARG A 22 -12.08 8.66 19.81
CA ARG A 22 -12.48 8.65 18.39
C ARG A 22 -11.38 9.20 17.50
N CYS A 23 -10.73 10.30 17.88
CA CYS A 23 -9.59 10.84 17.13
C CYS A 23 -8.42 9.85 17.12
N MET A 24 -8.14 9.18 18.25
CA MET A 24 -7.13 8.12 18.31
C MET A 24 -7.48 6.90 17.45
N SER A 25 -8.77 6.53 17.30
CA SER A 25 -9.17 5.46 16.38
C SER A 25 -9.01 5.86 14.91
N TYR A 26 -9.27 7.11 14.56
CA TYR A 26 -9.07 7.62 13.20
C TYR A 26 -7.59 7.76 12.86
N LEU A 27 -6.77 8.33 13.75
CA LEU A 27 -5.32 8.41 13.57
C LEU A 27 -4.69 7.02 13.50
N ARG A 28 -5.13 6.06 14.34
CA ARG A 28 -4.71 4.67 14.18
C ARG A 28 -5.16 4.05 12.87
N GLN A 29 -6.39 4.31 12.41
CA GLN A 29 -6.85 3.82 11.11
C GLN A 29 -6.03 4.42 9.97
N GLU A 30 -5.71 5.72 10.00
CA GLU A 30 -4.85 6.35 9.01
C GLU A 30 -3.42 5.80 9.05
N GLU A 31 -2.85 5.58 10.24
CA GLU A 31 -1.52 5.00 10.39
C GLU A 31 -1.47 3.52 9.94
N ILE A 32 -2.54 2.76 10.22
CA ILE A 32 -2.70 1.37 9.76
C ILE A 32 -2.81 1.36 8.23
N VAL A 33 -3.69 2.19 7.65
CA VAL A 33 -3.87 2.31 6.20
C VAL A 33 -2.57 2.79 5.53
N LYS A 34 -1.84 3.73 6.13
CA LYS A 34 -0.51 4.16 5.64
C LYS A 34 0.51 3.03 5.71
N ARG A 35 0.56 2.27 6.81
CA ARG A 35 1.45 1.09 6.93
C ARG A 35 1.12 0.04 5.88
N ASP A 36 -0.15 -0.27 5.68
CA ASP A 36 -0.61 -1.27 4.71
C ASP A 36 -0.31 -0.81 3.28
N MET A 37 -0.51 0.48 2.96
CA MET A 37 -0.12 1.05 1.65
C MET A 37 1.39 1.02 1.44
N ASN A 38 2.19 1.35 2.45
CA ASN A 38 3.65 1.28 2.36
C ASN A 38 4.15 -0.16 2.18
N LEU A 39 3.54 -1.13 2.87
CA LEU A 39 3.84 -2.54 2.70
C LEU A 39 3.46 -3.02 1.29
N ALA A 40 2.27 -2.65 0.79
CA ALA A 40 1.85 -2.96 -0.57
C ALA A 40 2.84 -2.44 -1.61
N LEU A 41 3.24 -1.16 -1.48
CA LEU A 41 4.24 -0.56 -2.37
C LEU A 41 5.60 -1.27 -2.28
N ALA A 42 6.03 -1.64 -1.07
CA ALA A 42 7.29 -2.34 -0.87
C ALA A 42 7.28 -3.75 -1.50
N ILE A 43 6.16 -4.47 -1.40
CA ILE A 43 5.97 -5.77 -2.07
C ILE A 43 6.04 -5.60 -3.60
N LEU A 44 5.32 -4.61 -4.14
CA LEU A 44 5.32 -4.34 -5.59
C LEU A 44 6.72 -3.99 -6.10
N LYS A 45 7.46 -3.12 -5.39
CA LYS A 45 8.85 -2.79 -5.73
C LYS A 45 9.78 -3.99 -5.63
N THR A 46 9.61 -4.82 -4.60
CA THR A 46 10.40 -6.05 -4.43
C THR A 46 10.18 -7.00 -5.61
N LEU A 47 8.96 -7.10 -6.14
CA LEU A 47 8.68 -7.88 -7.33
C LEU A 47 9.23 -7.24 -8.63
N GLU A 48 9.32 -5.91 -8.70
CA GLU A 48 9.84 -5.18 -9.87
C GLU A 48 11.37 -5.21 -9.96
N GLU A 49 12.05 -5.00 -8.84
CA GLU A 49 13.51 -4.87 -8.78
C GLU A 49 14.23 -6.22 -8.76
N ASN A 50 13.50 -7.31 -8.50
CA ASN A 50 14.10 -8.63 -8.44
C ASN A 50 14.42 -9.17 -9.84
N LYS A 51 15.51 -9.91 -9.95
CA LYS A 51 15.93 -10.56 -11.20
C LYS A 51 15.03 -11.74 -11.58
N SER A 52 14.37 -12.35 -10.60
CA SER A 52 13.44 -13.45 -10.82
C SER A 52 12.09 -12.92 -11.32
N PRO A 53 11.48 -13.53 -12.36
CA PRO A 53 10.17 -13.11 -12.87
C PRO A 53 9.02 -13.37 -11.90
N HIS A 54 9.25 -14.14 -10.84
CA HIS A 54 8.31 -14.40 -9.76
C HIS A 54 9.07 -14.69 -8.46
N LEU A 55 8.43 -14.40 -7.32
CA LEU A 55 8.99 -14.63 -5.98
C LEU A 55 8.00 -15.38 -5.10
N SER A 56 8.53 -16.23 -4.23
CA SER A 56 7.73 -16.85 -3.19
C SER A 56 7.41 -15.86 -2.07
N GLU A 57 6.37 -16.14 -1.29
CA GLU A 57 6.02 -15.35 -0.10
C GLU A 57 7.18 -15.27 0.90
N PHE A 58 7.97 -16.35 1.02
CA PHE A 58 9.16 -16.40 1.88
C PHE A 58 10.26 -15.46 1.41
N ASP A 59 10.49 -15.37 0.09
CA ASP A 59 11.51 -14.47 -0.46
C ASP A 59 11.11 -13.00 -0.27
N ILE A 60 9.82 -12.69 -0.46
CA ILE A 60 9.26 -11.36 -0.26
C ILE A 60 9.33 -10.96 1.22
N GLU A 61 8.92 -11.84 2.14
CA GLU A 61 9.05 -11.62 3.58
C GLU A 61 10.52 -11.39 3.98
N SER A 62 11.42 -12.23 3.49
CA SER A 62 12.85 -12.13 3.80
C SER A 62 13.46 -10.81 3.32
N ALA A 63 13.00 -10.28 2.18
CA ALA A 63 13.43 -8.98 1.66
C ALA A 63 12.88 -7.79 2.46
N LEU A 64 11.71 -7.94 3.08
CA LEU A 64 10.99 -6.84 3.76
C LEU A 64 11.12 -6.85 5.28
N LYS A 65 11.57 -7.95 5.90
CA LYS A 65 11.63 -8.13 7.37
C LYS A 65 12.43 -7.06 8.12
N ASP A 66 13.41 -6.44 7.46
CA ASP A 66 14.26 -5.42 8.09
C ASP A 66 13.56 -4.04 8.12
N ALA A 67 12.61 -3.81 7.22
CA ALA A 67 11.86 -2.55 7.10
C ALA A 67 10.43 -2.64 7.67
N PHE A 68 9.84 -3.84 7.67
CA PHE A 68 8.48 -4.10 8.11
C PHE A 68 8.47 -5.30 9.06
N ASP A 69 7.85 -5.12 10.24
CA ASP A 69 7.50 -6.22 11.14
C ASP A 69 6.27 -6.93 10.58
N VAL A 70 6.47 -7.75 9.55
CA VAL A 70 5.43 -8.49 8.84
C VAL A 70 5.77 -9.98 8.81
N SER A 71 4.78 -10.80 9.15
CA SER A 71 4.90 -12.26 9.02
C SER A 71 4.54 -12.72 7.61
N ASN A 72 4.96 -13.92 7.24
CA ASN A 72 4.55 -14.58 6.00
C ASN A 72 3.03 -14.47 5.71
N ARG A 73 2.19 -14.67 6.74
CA ARG A 73 0.73 -14.55 6.62
C ARG A 73 0.28 -13.12 6.29
N GLY A 74 0.98 -12.11 6.81
CA GLY A 74 0.74 -10.71 6.48
C GLY A 74 1.11 -10.39 5.03
N VAL A 75 2.23 -10.94 4.54
CA VAL A 75 2.62 -10.83 3.13
C VAL A 75 1.59 -11.49 2.22
N TRP A 76 1.16 -12.72 2.55
CA TRP A 76 0.11 -13.44 1.82
C TRP A 76 -1.19 -12.64 1.76
N TYR A 77 -1.63 -12.08 2.89
CA TYR A 77 -2.84 -11.26 2.94
C TYR A 77 -2.74 -10.06 1.98
N GLN A 78 -1.59 -9.37 1.99
CA GLN A 78 -1.39 -8.19 1.13
C GLN A 78 -1.30 -8.55 -0.35
N LEU A 79 -0.69 -9.68 -0.68
CA LEU A 79 -0.64 -10.18 -2.05
C LEU A 79 -2.03 -10.51 -2.60
N ASN A 80 -2.94 -11.03 -1.78
CA ASN A 80 -4.32 -11.27 -2.21
C ASN A 80 -5.07 -9.95 -2.47
N LEU A 81 -4.90 -8.94 -1.62
CA LEU A 81 -5.51 -7.63 -1.87
C LEU A 81 -4.97 -6.97 -3.15
N LEU A 82 -3.66 -7.10 -3.40
CA LEU A 82 -3.04 -6.63 -4.65
C LEU A 82 -3.51 -7.42 -5.87
N ALA A 83 -3.80 -8.70 -5.71
CA ALA A 83 -4.33 -9.55 -6.79
C ALA A 83 -5.79 -9.21 -7.12
N ASP A 84 -6.61 -8.91 -6.11
CA ASP A 84 -7.98 -8.40 -6.32
C ASP A 84 -7.97 -7.06 -7.09
N ALA A 85 -6.92 -6.25 -6.89
CA ALA A 85 -6.68 -5.02 -7.64
C ALA A 85 -5.99 -5.24 -9.01
N ASN A 86 -5.75 -6.50 -9.42
CA ASN A 86 -5.05 -6.89 -10.63
C ASN A 86 -3.61 -6.35 -10.75
N LEU A 87 -2.93 -6.03 -9.64
CA LEU A 87 -1.54 -5.53 -9.65
C LEU A 87 -0.50 -6.66 -9.59
N VAL A 88 -0.87 -7.79 -8.99
CA VAL A 88 -0.04 -9.00 -8.94
C VAL A 88 -0.86 -10.22 -9.35
N ARG A 89 -0.19 -11.32 -9.67
CA ARG A 89 -0.83 -12.60 -10.00
C ARG A 89 -0.09 -13.76 -9.34
N SER A 90 -0.85 -14.68 -8.75
CA SER A 90 -0.33 -15.96 -8.28
C SER A 90 0.00 -16.89 -9.45
N MET A 91 1.15 -17.55 -9.35
CA MET A 91 1.69 -18.55 -10.26
C MET A 91 1.84 -19.90 -9.55
N GLY A 92 0.98 -20.20 -8.57
CA GLY A 92 1.11 -21.34 -7.66
C GLY A 92 1.56 -20.88 -6.27
N SER A 93 2.78 -21.25 -5.87
CA SER A 93 3.42 -20.77 -4.63
C SER A 93 4.07 -19.39 -4.76
N ASP A 94 4.18 -18.91 -6.00
CA ASP A 94 4.96 -17.72 -6.33
C ASP A 94 4.06 -16.62 -6.88
N TRP A 95 4.56 -15.40 -6.82
CA TRP A 95 3.84 -14.19 -7.19
C TRP A 95 4.65 -13.38 -8.19
N ARG A 96 3.95 -12.75 -9.13
CA ARG A 96 4.55 -11.84 -10.11
C ARG A 96 3.72 -10.58 -10.28
N LEU A 97 4.35 -9.52 -10.76
CA LEU A 97 3.64 -8.33 -11.21
C LEU A 97 2.80 -8.63 -12.46
N THR A 98 1.65 -7.97 -12.54
CA THR A 98 0.91 -7.85 -13.80
C THR A 98 1.41 -6.62 -14.56
N TRP A 99 0.91 -6.45 -15.78
CA TRP A 99 1.13 -5.22 -16.54
C TRP A 99 0.62 -3.98 -15.77
N ASP A 100 -0.57 -4.07 -15.17
CA ASP A 100 -1.17 -2.98 -14.39
C ASP A 100 -0.33 -2.65 -13.14
N GLY A 101 0.30 -3.67 -12.52
CA GLY A 101 1.26 -3.48 -11.43
C GLY A 101 2.47 -2.63 -11.83
N HIS A 102 3.04 -2.88 -13.01
CA HIS A 102 4.15 -2.09 -13.54
C HIS A 102 3.72 -0.64 -13.85
N GLU A 103 2.57 -0.46 -14.49
CA GLU A 103 2.05 0.89 -14.79
C GLU A 103 1.72 1.66 -13.50
N PHE A 104 1.18 0.98 -12.49
CA PHE A 104 0.96 1.55 -11.17
C PHE A 104 2.26 2.04 -10.54
N LEU A 105 3.32 1.22 -10.53
CA LEU A 105 4.62 1.61 -9.96
C LEU A 105 5.22 2.83 -10.67
N LYS A 106 5.16 2.89 -12.00
CA LYS A 106 5.60 4.07 -12.76
C LYS A 106 4.85 5.34 -12.38
N SER A 107 3.55 5.24 -12.09
CA SER A 107 2.73 6.37 -11.67
C SER A 107 2.89 6.76 -10.19
N ALA A 108 3.27 5.78 -9.36
CA ALA A 108 3.42 5.92 -7.91
C ALA A 108 4.83 6.37 -7.49
N VAL A 109 5.84 6.14 -8.33
CA VAL A 109 7.12 6.84 -8.23
C VAL A 109 6.81 8.32 -8.53
N PRO A 110 7.00 9.25 -7.56
CA PRO A 110 6.88 10.66 -7.89
C PRO A 110 7.85 10.89 -9.05
N ASN A 111 7.34 11.42 -10.17
CA ASN A 111 8.18 11.90 -11.26
C ASN A 111 9.31 12.71 -10.64
N THR A 112 10.48 12.10 -10.50
CA THR A 112 11.74 12.82 -10.32
C THR A 112 11.91 13.51 -11.67
N PHE A 113 11.27 14.66 -11.81
CA PHE A 113 11.66 15.66 -12.79
C PHE A 113 13.12 15.94 -12.46
N GLU A 114 14.02 15.31 -13.23
CA GLU A 114 15.32 15.90 -13.48
C GLU A 114 15.04 17.25 -14.13
N ASP A 115 15.03 18.31 -13.32
CA ASP A 115 15.24 19.67 -13.82
C ASP A 115 16.69 19.72 -14.30
N THR A 116 16.84 19.69 -15.63
CA THR A 116 18.07 20.04 -16.35
C THR A 116 18.44 21.50 -16.18
#